data_AF-A0A370B4R2-F1
#
_entry.id   AF-A0A370B4R2-F1
#
_cell.length_a   1.000
_cell.length_b   1.000
_cell.length_c   1.000
_cell.angle_alpha   90.00
_cell.angle_beta   90.00
_cell.angle_gamma   90.00
#
_symmetry.space_group_name_H-M   'P 1'
#
loop_
_entity.id
_entity.type
_entity.pdbx_description
1 polymer ?
#
loop_
_entity_poly.entity_id
_entity_poly.type
_entity_poly.pdbx_seq_one_letter_code
_entity_poly.pdbx_strand_id
1 'polypeptide(L)'
;MPGIDACLEEAMTLPGALGAAIVDWTSGLALGTAGQSPNGDHEATAAETAELARAAAEYSAFAPPARPPTPAPASRPDGPVPATAPGPRPAPGTATGSAATPAPGSDGDKGPPVEDLIVTTRTGYHILSFVETTFDSSVFLHLWLDRRTGNLALARIRLGQLAERLVLG
;
A
#
# COMPACT_ATOMS: atom_id res chain seq x y z
N MET A 1 -19.97 -11.73 -9.78
CA MET A 1 -19.11 -10.67 -9.25
C MET A 1 -19.82 -10.06 -8.06
N PRO A 2 -19.32 -10.25 -6.83
CA PRO A 2 -19.86 -9.50 -5.72
C PRO A 2 -19.43 -8.03 -5.91
N GLY A 3 -20.39 -7.15 -6.12
CA GLY A 3 -20.14 -5.71 -6.07
C GLY A 3 -19.78 -5.24 -4.66
N ILE A 4 -19.47 -3.95 -4.51
CA ILE A 4 -19.18 -3.29 -3.23
C ILE A 4 -20.20 -3.68 -2.15
N ASP A 5 -21.49 -3.65 -2.49
CA ASP A 5 -22.58 -3.98 -1.56
C ASP A 5 -22.50 -5.42 -1.03
N ALA A 6 -22.26 -6.40 -1.91
CA ALA A 6 -22.15 -7.80 -1.51
C ALA A 6 -20.94 -8.06 -0.60
N CYS A 7 -19.84 -7.33 -0.82
CA CYS A 7 -18.67 -7.38 0.05
C CYS A 7 -18.98 -6.82 1.45
N LEU A 8 -19.69 -5.69 1.51
CA LEU A 8 -20.09 -5.06 2.76
C LEU A 8 -21.12 -5.90 3.52
N GLU A 9 -22.10 -6.49 2.83
CA GLU A 9 -23.05 -7.43 3.42
C GLU A 9 -22.34 -8.65 4.03
N GLU A 10 -21.36 -9.22 3.33
CA GLU A 10 -20.56 -10.33 3.86
C GLU A 10 -19.74 -9.90 5.08
N ALA A 11 -19.13 -8.72 5.07
CA ALA A 11 -18.42 -8.16 6.23
C ALA A 11 -19.36 -8.01 7.45
N MET A 12 -20.61 -7.61 7.23
CA MET A 12 -21.62 -7.50 8.29
C MET A 12 -22.08 -8.84 8.87
N THR A 13 -21.80 -9.97 8.21
CA THR A 13 -22.06 -11.31 8.79
C THR A 13 -21.06 -11.69 9.88
N LEU A 14 -19.97 -10.92 10.02
CA LEU A 14 -18.96 -11.21 11.04
C LEU A 14 -19.57 -11.07 12.45
N PRO A 15 -19.26 -12.00 13.38
CA PRO A 15 -19.74 -11.90 14.75
C PRO A 15 -19.30 -10.59 15.38
N GLY A 16 -20.25 -9.80 15.87
CA GLY A 16 -19.99 -8.50 16.50
C GLY A 16 -19.73 -7.36 15.50
N ALA A 17 -19.96 -7.53 14.20
CA ALA A 17 -19.88 -6.42 13.25
C ALA A 17 -20.97 -5.37 13.54
N LEU A 18 -20.55 -4.13 13.74
CA LEU A 18 -21.42 -2.99 13.99
C LEU A 18 -21.60 -2.15 12.72
N GLY A 19 -20.55 -2.01 11.92
CA GLY A 19 -20.58 -1.33 10.64
C GLY A 19 -19.37 -1.64 9.79
N ALA A 20 -19.51 -1.46 8.48
CA ALA A 20 -18.44 -1.60 7.51
C ALA A 20 -18.52 -0.48 6.45
N ALA A 21 -17.39 -0.08 5.89
CA ALA A 21 -17.35 0.87 4.80
C ALA A 21 -16.17 0.57 3.87
N ILE A 22 -16.33 0.85 2.57
CA ILE A 22 -15.22 0.93 1.63
C ILE A 22 -14.95 2.42 1.42
N VAL A 23 -13.71 2.83 1.60
CA VAL A 23 -13.31 4.23 1.58
C VAL A 23 -12.09 4.41 0.69
N ASP A 24 -12.10 5.45 -0.12
CA ASP A 24 -10.90 5.92 -0.82
C ASP A 24 -10.07 6.77 0.16
N TRP A 25 -8.88 6.29 0.54
CA TRP A 25 -8.02 6.99 1.51
C TRP A 25 -7.31 8.22 0.93
N THR A 26 -7.32 8.41 -0.39
CA THR A 26 -6.79 9.64 -1.00
C THR A 26 -7.79 10.78 -0.94
N SER A 27 -9.06 10.52 -1.27
CA SER A 27 -10.13 11.54 -1.26
C SER A 27 -10.89 11.64 0.06
N GLY A 28 -10.88 10.60 0.89
CA GLY A 28 -11.71 10.49 2.09
C GLY A 28 -13.17 10.12 1.83
N LEU A 29 -13.51 9.75 0.58
CA LEU A 29 -14.88 9.43 0.19
C LEU A 29 -15.24 7.99 0.52
N ALA A 30 -16.41 7.81 1.14
CA ALA A 30 -17.03 6.49 1.29
C ALA A 30 -17.62 6.04 -0.06
N LEU A 31 -17.08 4.96 -0.62
CA LEU A 31 -17.59 4.33 -1.84
C LEU A 31 -18.80 3.43 -1.56
N GLY A 32 -18.93 2.93 -0.34
CA GLY A 32 -20.07 2.17 0.13
C GLY A 32 -20.03 1.98 1.64
N THR A 33 -21.20 1.85 2.26
CA THR A 33 -21.34 1.74 3.72
C THR A 33 -22.41 0.72 4.07
N ALA A 34 -22.25 0.02 5.20
CA ALA A 34 -23.22 -0.90 5.75
C ALA A 34 -23.21 -0.86 7.28
N GLY A 35 -24.36 -1.14 7.90
CA GLY A 35 -24.50 -1.11 9.35
C GLY A 35 -24.51 0.30 9.93
N GLN A 36 -23.85 0.49 11.07
CA GLN A 36 -23.83 1.73 11.84
C GLN A 36 -22.48 2.45 11.71
N SER A 37 -22.50 3.77 11.83
CA SER A 37 -21.29 4.57 12.01
C SER A 37 -21.00 4.83 13.50
N PRO A 38 -19.74 4.79 13.96
CA PRO A 38 -19.37 5.08 15.34
C PRO A 38 -19.87 6.44 15.86
N ASN A 39 -19.92 7.46 15.00
CA ASN A 39 -20.38 8.81 15.31
C ASN A 39 -21.76 9.13 14.71
N GLY A 40 -22.44 8.14 14.12
CA GLY A 40 -23.73 8.31 13.43
C GLY A 40 -23.63 8.93 12.03
N ASP A 41 -22.43 9.27 11.57
CA ASP A 41 -22.16 9.86 10.26
C ASP A 41 -21.09 9.03 9.53
N HIS A 42 -21.49 8.37 8.44
CA HIS A 42 -20.56 7.53 7.69
C HIS A 42 -19.53 8.34 6.90
N GLU A 43 -19.89 9.54 6.42
CA GLU A 43 -18.98 10.38 5.65
C GLU A 43 -17.89 10.96 6.55
N ALA A 44 -18.28 11.46 7.74
CA ALA A 44 -17.32 11.94 8.71
C ALA A 44 -16.36 10.82 9.17
N THR A 45 -16.89 9.63 9.47
CA THR A 45 -16.05 8.48 9.85
C THR A 45 -15.09 8.06 8.72
N ALA A 46 -15.57 8.07 7.47
CA ALA A 46 -14.73 7.75 6.32
C ALA A 46 -13.57 8.75 6.16
N ALA A 47 -13.86 10.05 6.26
CA ALA A 47 -12.84 11.09 6.19
C ALA A 47 -11.79 10.95 7.31
N GLU A 48 -12.22 10.75 8.56
CA GLU A 48 -11.32 10.58 9.71
C GLU A 48 -10.45 9.32 9.60
N THR A 49 -11.04 8.20 9.18
CA THR A 49 -10.30 6.94 8.99
C THR A 49 -9.36 6.99 7.80
N ALA A 50 -9.70 7.75 6.75
CA ALA A 50 -8.82 8.01 5.61
C ALA A 50 -7.57 8.81 6.00
N GLU A 51 -7.70 9.83 6.85
CA GLU A 51 -6.52 10.56 7.37
C GLU A 51 -5.58 9.64 8.15
N LEU A 52 -6.14 8.74 8.97
CA LEU A 52 -5.36 7.76 9.70
C LEU A 52 -4.66 6.75 8.77
N ALA A 53 -5.37 6.25 7.75
CA ALA A 53 -4.82 5.35 6.74
C ALA A 53 -3.68 6.02 5.97
N ARG A 54 -3.85 7.27 5.56
CA ARG A 54 -2.83 8.06 4.86
C ARG A 54 -1.58 8.25 5.71
N ALA A 55 -1.76 8.66 6.97
CA ALA A 55 -0.64 8.80 7.91
C ALA A 55 0.13 7.49 8.07
N ALA A 56 -0.57 6.36 8.19
CA ALA A 56 0.06 5.04 8.29
C ALA A 56 0.82 4.65 7.01
N ALA A 57 0.28 4.97 5.83
CA ALA A 57 0.92 4.69 4.54
C ALA A 57 2.19 5.53 4.30
N GLU A 58 2.24 6.76 4.81
CA GLU A 58 3.35 7.69 4.58
C GLU A 58 4.50 7.54 5.60
N TYR A 59 4.25 6.92 6.76
CA TYR A 59 5.28 6.80 7.80
C TYR A 59 6.35 5.76 7.44
N SER A 60 7.59 6.23 7.33
CA SER A 60 8.77 5.39 7.09
C SER A 60 9.05 4.36 8.19
N ALA A 61 8.47 4.54 9.38
CA ALA A 61 8.55 3.57 10.47
C ALA A 61 7.93 2.21 10.11
N PHE A 62 6.98 2.19 9.15
CA PHE A 62 6.34 0.97 8.68
C PHE A 62 6.90 0.47 7.35
N ALA A 63 7.70 1.30 6.66
CA ALA A 63 8.32 0.93 5.39
C ALA A 63 9.35 -0.19 5.57
N PRO A 64 9.46 -1.13 4.61
CA PRO A 64 10.50 -2.14 4.65
C PRO A 64 11.89 -1.48 4.68
N PRO A 65 12.86 -2.07 5.41
CA PRO A 65 14.19 -1.48 5.50
C PRO A 65 14.81 -1.36 4.10
N ALA A 66 15.37 -0.19 3.80
CA ALA A 66 16.03 0.06 2.53
C ALA A 66 17.04 -1.06 2.25
N ARG A 67 16.85 -1.78 1.14
CA ARG A 67 17.76 -2.85 0.74
C ARG A 67 19.17 -2.26 0.62
N PRO A 68 20.20 -2.84 1.27
CA PRO A 68 21.55 -2.35 1.13
C PRO A 68 21.93 -2.35 -0.36
N PRO A 69 22.65 -1.31 -0.84
CA PRO A 69 23.00 -1.23 -2.25
C PRO A 69 23.77 -2.49 -2.63
N THR A 70 23.29 -3.17 -3.67
CA THR A 70 24.00 -4.31 -4.25
C THR A 70 25.44 -3.86 -4.53
N PRO A 71 26.46 -4.52 -3.96
CA PRO A 71 27.84 -4.10 -4.22
C PRO A 71 28.06 -4.12 -5.72
N ALA A 72 28.52 -2.98 -6.26
CA ALA A 72 28.87 -2.87 -7.67
C ALA A 72 29.81 -4.02 -8.04
N PRO A 73 29.67 -4.62 -9.24
CA PRO A 73 30.58 -5.69 -9.66
C PRO A 73 32.00 -5.15 -9.54
N ALA A 74 32.83 -5.84 -8.73
CA ALA A 74 34.21 -5.45 -8.52
C ALA A 74 34.89 -5.28 -9.88
N SER A 75 35.29 -4.05 -10.20
CA SER A 75 36.10 -3.76 -11.38
C SER A 75 37.30 -4.69 -11.32
N ARG A 76 37.37 -5.65 -12.25
CA ARG A 76 38.55 -6.50 -12.40
C ARG A 76 39.76 -5.57 -12.49
N PRO A 77 40.86 -5.83 -11.77
CA PRO A 77 42.07 -5.07 -11.99
C PRO A 77 42.46 -5.27 -13.45
N ASP A 78 42.55 -4.17 -14.19
CA ASP A 78 43.09 -4.15 -15.54
C ASP A 78 44.46 -4.81 -15.50
N GLY A 79 44.55 -6.01 -16.07
CA GLY A 79 45.83 -6.66 -16.32
C GLY A 79 46.69 -5.76 -17.22
N PRO A 80 48.03 -5.87 -17.14
CA PRO A 80 48.92 -4.98 -17.86
C PRO A 80 48.66 -5.06 -19.38
N VAL A 81 48.22 -3.94 -19.95
CA VAL A 81 48.11 -3.73 -21.40
C VAL A 81 49.50 -3.85 -22.04
N PRO A 82 49.71 -4.71 -23.05
CA PRO A 82 50.96 -4.75 -23.78
C PRO A 82 51.13 -3.48 -24.62
N ALA A 83 52.28 -2.83 -24.46
CA ALA A 83 52.65 -1.61 -25.17
C ALA A 83 52.61 -1.82 -26.69
N THR A 84 51.67 -1.16 -27.36
CA THR A 84 51.65 -1.06 -28.83
C THR A 84 52.11 0.34 -29.23
N ALA A 85 52.98 0.40 -30.24
CA ALA A 85 53.74 1.55 -30.73
C ALA A 85 52.89 2.78 -31.15
N PRO A 86 53.48 3.99 -31.29
CA PRO A 86 52.72 5.23 -31.44
C PRO A 86 52.25 5.46 -32.89
N GLY A 87 50.94 5.54 -33.09
CA GLY A 87 50.29 6.06 -34.30
C GLY A 87 49.87 7.54 -34.15
N PRO A 88 49.68 8.29 -35.24
CA PRO A 88 49.56 9.75 -35.20
C PRO A 88 48.19 10.24 -34.71
N ARG A 89 48.22 11.43 -34.10
CA ARG A 89 47.13 12.16 -33.43
C ARG A 89 45.85 12.33 -34.28
N PRO A 90 44.66 12.14 -33.70
CA PRO A 90 43.42 12.73 -34.22
C PRO A 90 43.07 14.08 -33.55
N ALA A 91 42.34 14.90 -34.30
CA ALA A 91 41.93 16.29 -34.03
C ALA A 91 40.86 16.43 -32.92
N PRO A 92 40.62 17.64 -32.38
CA PRO A 92 39.70 17.85 -31.26
C PRO A 92 38.27 18.12 -31.72
N GLY A 93 37.29 17.60 -30.98
CA GLY A 93 35.94 18.14 -30.95
C GLY A 93 34.83 17.10 -31.10
N THR A 94 34.21 16.74 -29.98
CA THR A 94 32.78 16.99 -29.66
C THR A 94 32.48 16.29 -28.34
N ALA A 95 32.42 17.07 -27.26
CA ALA A 95 31.92 16.60 -25.97
C ALA A 95 30.40 16.51 -26.05
N THR A 96 29.87 15.30 -26.30
CA THR A 96 28.46 15.01 -26.04
C THR A 96 28.39 14.47 -24.61
N GLY A 97 27.93 15.31 -23.69
CA GLY A 97 27.61 14.91 -22.32
C GLY A 97 26.54 13.84 -22.35
N SER A 98 26.95 12.61 -22.00
CA SER A 98 26.04 11.51 -21.72
C SER A 98 25.29 11.84 -20.43
N ALA A 99 24.11 12.46 -20.57
CA ALA A 99 23.15 12.56 -19.48
C ALA A 99 22.76 11.13 -19.10
N ALA A 100 23.26 10.69 -17.94
CA ALA A 100 22.87 9.45 -17.32
C ALA A 100 21.34 9.42 -17.22
N THR A 101 20.73 8.49 -17.97
CA THR A 101 19.36 8.06 -17.73
C THR A 101 19.26 7.65 -16.27
N PRO A 102 18.36 8.23 -15.46
CA PRO A 102 18.11 7.69 -14.14
C PRO A 102 17.57 6.27 -14.35
N ALA A 103 18.27 5.29 -13.77
CA ALA A 103 17.78 3.92 -13.73
C ALA A 103 16.36 3.92 -13.15
N PRO A 104 15.43 3.10 -13.70
CA PRO A 104 14.10 3.00 -13.13
C PRO A 104 14.24 2.54 -11.69
N GLY A 105 13.76 3.36 -10.75
CA GLY A 105 13.52 2.94 -9.39
C GLY A 105 12.70 1.65 -9.43
N SER A 106 13.05 0.71 -8.57
CA SER A 106 12.39 -0.60 -8.48
C SER A 106 10.88 -0.44 -8.33
N ASP A 107 10.15 -0.61 -9.44
CA ASP A 107 8.69 -0.69 -9.57
C ASP A 107 8.13 -1.99 -8.95
N GLY A 108 8.59 -2.35 -7.74
CA GLY A 108 8.25 -3.61 -7.08
C GLY A 108 7.50 -3.47 -5.76
N ASP A 109 7.21 -2.25 -5.31
CA ASP A 109 6.69 -1.98 -3.96
C ASP A 109 5.80 -0.72 -3.98
N LYS A 110 4.88 -0.65 -4.97
CA LYS A 110 4.00 0.52 -5.19
C LYS A 110 2.78 0.57 -4.25
N GLY A 111 2.62 -0.42 -3.37
CA GLY A 111 1.57 -0.45 -2.36
C GLY A 111 1.97 0.34 -1.10
N PRO A 112 0.99 0.77 -0.28
CA PRO A 112 1.31 1.26 1.05
C PRO A 112 2.05 0.17 1.84
N PRO A 113 3.04 0.50 2.67
CA PRO A 113 3.81 -0.49 3.42
C PRO A 113 2.99 -1.21 4.51
N VAL A 114 1.73 -0.84 4.70
CA VAL A 114 0.83 -1.34 5.73
C VAL A 114 -0.27 -2.16 5.09
N GLU A 115 -0.40 -3.42 5.48
CA GLU A 115 -1.47 -4.31 5.01
C GLU A 115 -2.79 -4.05 5.74
N ASP A 116 -2.75 -3.98 7.08
CA ASP A 116 -3.90 -3.65 7.91
C ASP A 116 -3.54 -2.82 9.16
N LEU A 117 -4.50 -2.00 9.60
CA LEU A 117 -4.42 -1.19 10.81
C LEU A 117 -5.56 -1.56 11.76
N ILE A 118 -5.24 -1.76 13.04
CA ILE A 118 -6.23 -2.07 14.07
C ILE A 118 -6.18 -1.00 15.16
N VAL A 119 -7.27 -0.27 15.31
CA VAL A 119 -7.48 0.68 16.41
C VAL A 119 -8.36 0.02 17.46
N THR A 120 -7.81 -0.19 18.64
CA THR A 120 -8.57 -0.72 19.77
C THR A 120 -9.13 0.42 20.60
N THR A 121 -10.45 0.48 20.75
CA THR A 121 -11.12 1.42 21.65
C THR A 121 -11.65 0.71 22.89
N ARG A 122 -12.28 1.45 23.80
CA ARG A 122 -12.89 0.85 25.00
C ARG A 122 -14.06 -0.07 24.65
N THR A 123 -14.77 0.25 23.56
CA THR A 123 -16.04 -0.39 23.17
C THR A 123 -15.90 -1.31 21.97
N GLY A 124 -14.87 -1.16 21.14
CA GLY A 124 -14.74 -1.93 19.91
C GLY A 124 -13.34 -1.95 19.31
N TYR A 125 -13.24 -2.59 18.16
CA TYR A 125 -12.08 -2.60 17.28
C TYR A 125 -12.48 -1.93 15.96
N HIS A 126 -11.62 -1.05 15.45
CA HIS A 126 -11.70 -0.57 14.08
C HIS A 126 -10.57 -1.21 13.30
N ILE A 127 -10.91 -1.90 12.21
CA ILE A 127 -9.95 -2.56 11.33
C ILE A 127 -9.99 -1.83 10.00
N LEU A 128 -8.84 -1.42 9.48
CA LEU A 128 -8.68 -0.85 8.15
C LEU A 128 -7.78 -1.81 7.38
N SER A 129 -8.27 -2.38 6.28
CA SER A 129 -7.50 -3.28 5.41
C SER A 129 -7.30 -2.62 4.06
N PHE A 130 -6.05 -2.38 3.68
CA PHE A 130 -5.73 -1.78 2.39
C PHE A 130 -6.01 -2.77 1.26
N VAL A 131 -6.52 -2.26 0.14
CA VAL A 131 -6.83 -3.06 -1.05
C VAL A 131 -5.78 -2.73 -2.11
N GLU A 132 -4.83 -3.64 -2.33
CA GLU A 132 -3.80 -3.47 -3.35
C GLU A 132 -4.34 -3.83 -4.73
N THR A 133 -4.73 -2.82 -5.52
CA THR A 133 -5.15 -3.06 -6.91
C THR A 133 -4.02 -2.76 -7.90
N THR A 134 -4.03 -3.43 -9.05
CA THR A 134 -3.11 -3.14 -10.16
C THR A 134 -3.35 -1.79 -10.84
N PHE A 135 -4.43 -1.07 -10.52
CA PHE A 135 -4.89 0.14 -11.18
C PHE A 135 -4.72 1.43 -10.34
N ASP A 136 -3.75 1.46 -9.43
CA ASP A 136 -3.52 2.58 -8.51
C ASP A 136 -4.74 2.93 -7.62
N SER A 137 -5.72 2.03 -7.48
CA SER A 137 -6.89 2.32 -6.63
C SER A 137 -6.45 2.34 -5.18
N SER A 138 -6.70 3.49 -4.56
CA SER A 138 -6.29 3.80 -3.19
C SER A 138 -7.49 3.61 -2.25
N VAL A 139 -7.99 2.38 -2.15
CA VAL A 139 -9.16 2.08 -1.31
C VAL A 139 -8.78 1.17 -0.14
N PHE A 140 -9.53 1.29 0.96
CA PHE A 140 -9.44 0.38 2.09
C PHE A 140 -10.84 -0.03 2.56
N LEU A 141 -10.91 -1.21 3.16
CA LEU A 141 -12.09 -1.72 3.84
C LEU A 141 -12.00 -1.40 5.33
N HIS A 142 -12.96 -0.63 5.83
CA HIS A 142 -13.15 -0.33 7.24
C HIS A 142 -14.18 -1.28 7.84
N LEU A 143 -13.86 -1.89 8.98
CA LEU A 143 -14.82 -2.64 9.80
C LEU A 143 -14.78 -2.12 11.24
N TRP A 144 -15.96 -1.80 11.78
CA TRP A 144 -16.16 -1.55 13.19
C TRP A 144 -16.78 -2.78 13.87
N LEU A 145 -16.07 -3.30 14.86
CA LEU A 145 -16.38 -4.55 15.56
C LEU A 145 -16.59 -4.29 17.05
N ASP A 146 -17.67 -4.81 17.63
CA ASP A 146 -17.91 -4.78 19.07
C ASP A 146 -16.87 -5.63 19.83
N ARG A 147 -16.34 -5.11 20.93
CA ARG A 147 -15.26 -5.78 21.67
C ARG A 147 -15.73 -6.98 22.49
N ARG A 148 -16.99 -7.02 22.89
CA ARG A 148 -17.53 -8.06 23.78
C ARG A 148 -17.98 -9.28 23.02
N THR A 149 -18.49 -9.08 21.82
CA THR A 149 -19.11 -10.10 20.97
C THR A 149 -18.27 -10.40 19.72
N GLY A 150 -17.34 -9.50 19.38
CA GLY A 150 -16.50 -9.59 18.20
C GLY A 150 -15.41 -10.65 18.26
N ASN A 151 -15.19 -11.32 17.13
CA ASN A 151 -14.03 -12.18 16.93
C ASN A 151 -12.99 -11.47 16.03
N LEU A 152 -12.05 -10.76 16.64
CA LEU A 152 -11.02 -10.00 15.91
C LEU A 152 -10.17 -10.88 14.98
N ALA A 153 -9.80 -12.08 15.43
CA ALA A 153 -8.96 -12.97 14.63
C ALA A 153 -9.68 -13.42 13.35
N LEU A 154 -10.95 -13.82 13.48
CA LEU A 154 -11.78 -14.16 12.32
C LEU A 154 -12.04 -12.94 11.43
N ALA A 155 -12.29 -11.78 12.03
CA ALA A 155 -12.52 -10.54 11.30
C ALA A 155 -11.34 -10.18 10.40
N ARG A 156 -10.10 -10.24 10.90
CA ARG A 156 -8.89 -9.99 10.09
C ARG A 156 -8.77 -10.93 8.90
N ILE A 157 -8.90 -12.24 9.14
CA ILE A 157 -8.79 -13.25 8.07
C ILE A 157 -9.85 -13.01 6.99
N ARG A 158 -11.09 -12.73 7.40
CA ARG A 158 -12.20 -12.49 6.48
C ARG A 158 -12.06 -11.17 5.74
N LEU A 159 -11.61 -10.10 6.40
CA LEU A 159 -11.34 -8.82 5.76
C LEU A 159 -10.24 -8.93 4.70
N GLY A 160 -9.16 -9.67 4.98
CA GLY A 160 -8.12 -9.93 3.97
C GLY A 160 -8.69 -10.64 2.74
N GLN A 161 -9.47 -11.70 2.95
CA GLN A 161 -10.14 -12.40 1.84
C GLN A 161 -11.11 -11.51 1.07
N LEU A 162 -11.85 -10.64 1.76
CA LEU A 162 -12.77 -9.68 1.16
C LEU A 162 -12.02 -8.66 0.30
N ALA A 163 -10.92 -8.11 0.84
CA ALA A 163 -10.05 -7.16 0.14
C ALA A 163 -9.45 -7.78 -1.13
N GLU A 164 -8.89 -8.99 -1.07
CA GLU A 164 -8.34 -9.69 -2.24
C GLU A 164 -9.38 -9.91 -3.35
N ARG A 165 -10.64 -10.20 -2.99
CA ARG A 165 -11.71 -10.37 -3.98
C ARG A 165 -12.11 -9.08 -4.66
N LEU A 166 -12.00 -7.94 -3.97
CA LEU A 166 -12.24 -6.62 -4.56
C LEU A 166 -11.16 -6.25 -5.59
N VAL A 167 -9.93 -6.79 -5.45
CA VAL A 167 -8.84 -6.60 -6.41
C VAL A 167 -9.08 -7.36 -7.72
N LEU A 168 -9.71 -8.53 -7.65
CA LEU A 168 -9.87 -9.46 -8.77
C LEU A 168 -11.16 -9.26 -9.58
N GLY A 169 -11.96 -8.23 -9.27
CA GLY A 169 -13.22 -7.90 -9.95
C GLY A 169 -13.08 -6.64 -10.80
#